data_AF-A0A833QDK8-F1
#
_entry.id   AF-A0A833QDK8-F1
#
_cell.length_a   1.000
_cell.length_b   1.000
_cell.length_c   1.000
_cell.angle_alpha   90.00
_cell.angle_beta   90.00
_cell.angle_gamma   90.00
#
_symmetry.space_group_name_H-M   'P 1'
#
loop_
_entity.id
_entity.type
_entity.pdbx_description
1 polymer ?
#
loop_
_entity_poly.entity_id
_entity_poly.type
_entity_poly.pdbx_seq_one_letter_code
_entity_poly.pdbx_strand_id
1 'polypeptide(L)'
;MTGRRITHLIPSLLVALAWVFDAQQTFISVFTDVEPMWHCKNPEDTICSFSSSPCNLEKNSWAWDSPTYSSVVSEWDLQCSAPALVPLPASAFFMGCLIGGLLVSTLADSIFGRKRWLFT
;
A
#
# COMPACT_ATOMS: atom_id res chain seq x y z
N MET A 1 43.43 7.66 1.03
CA MET A 1 42.46 7.82 2.15
C MET A 1 41.06 8.26 1.68
N THR A 2 40.89 8.81 0.47
CA THR A 2 39.59 9.27 -0.07
C THR A 2 38.62 8.15 -0.46
N GLY A 3 39.10 6.96 -0.85
CA GLY A 3 38.26 5.84 -1.29
C GLY A 3 37.41 5.19 -0.19
N ARG A 4 37.79 5.35 1.09
CA ARG A 4 37.12 4.72 2.24
C ARG A 4 35.87 5.48 2.70
N ARG A 5 35.77 6.78 2.40
CA ARG A 5 34.58 7.61 2.72
C ARG A 5 33.41 7.32 1.78
N ILE A 6 33.67 7.03 0.51
CA ILE A 6 32.63 6.74 -0.50
C ILE A 6 31.94 5.40 -0.22
N THR A 7 32.67 4.43 0.36
CA THR A 7 32.15 3.09 0.67
C THR A 7 30.99 3.11 1.67
N HIS A 8 30.90 4.13 2.54
CA HIS A 8 29.79 4.29 3.49
C HIS A 8 28.61 5.09 2.92
N LEU A 9 28.83 5.92 1.89
CA LEU A 9 27.77 6.76 1.30
C LEU A 9 26.75 5.92 0.53
N ILE A 10 27.20 4.84 -0.11
CA ILE A 10 26.34 3.96 -0.91
C ILE A 10 25.27 3.27 -0.03
N PRO A 11 25.62 2.55 1.06
CA PRO A 11 24.60 1.94 1.92
C PRO A 11 23.72 2.98 2.62
N SER A 12 24.25 4.13 3.03
CA SER A 12 23.45 5.22 3.60
C SER A 12 22.43 5.78 2.59
N LEU A 13 22.81 5.92 1.32
CA LEU A 13 21.91 6.35 0.26
C LEU A 13 20.84 5.29 -0.04
N LEU A 14 21.20 4.01 -0.07
CA LEU A 14 20.24 2.92 -0.27
C LEU A 14 19.22 2.83 0.87
N VAL A 15 19.67 3.00 2.12
CA VAL A 15 18.79 3.07 3.27
C VAL A 15 17.88 4.30 3.19
N ALA A 16 18.41 5.47 2.86
CA ALA A 16 17.61 6.67 2.70
C ALA A 16 16.55 6.53 1.59
N LEU A 17 16.92 5.97 0.44
CA LEU A 17 15.98 5.69 -0.65
C LEU A 17 14.90 4.69 -0.22
N ALA A 18 15.26 3.61 0.47
CA ALA A 18 14.28 2.64 0.99
C ALA A 18 13.26 3.31 1.93
N TRP A 19 13.71 4.19 2.83
CA TRP A 19 12.84 4.95 3.72
C TRP A 19 11.91 5.92 2.98
N VAL A 20 12.37 6.53 1.89
CA VAL A 20 11.51 7.41 1.07
C VAL A 20 10.38 6.61 0.42
N PHE A 21 10.66 5.41 -0.10
CA PHE A 21 9.63 4.54 -0.66
C PHE A 21 8.65 4.02 0.40
N ASP A 22 9.17 3.59 1.56
CA ASP A 22 8.35 3.13 2.69
C ASP A 22 7.38 4.23 3.20
N ALA A 23 7.87 5.47 3.28
CA ALA A 23 7.05 6.62 3.65
C ALA A 23 5.93 6.93 2.64
N GLN A 24 6.12 6.63 1.36
CA GLN A 24 5.06 6.82 0.35
C GLN A 24 4.02 5.69 0.39
N GLN A 25 4.45 4.47 0.72
CA GLN A 25 3.62 3.28 0.69
C GLN A 25 2.65 3.18 1.88
N THR A 26 3.03 3.75 3.03
CA THR A 26 2.17 3.86 4.23
C THR A 26 0.95 4.76 4.03
N PHE A 27 1.00 5.74 3.12
CA PHE A 27 -0.16 6.59 2.84
C PHE A 27 -1.26 5.85 2.08
N ILE A 28 -0.90 4.88 1.22
CA ILE A 28 -1.86 4.17 0.38
C ILE A 28 -2.86 3.39 1.24
N SER A 29 -2.41 2.75 2.32
CA SER A 29 -3.30 2.02 3.24
C SER A 29 -4.25 2.93 4.03
N VAL A 30 -3.87 4.18 4.28
CA VAL A 30 -4.72 5.14 5.01
C VAL A 30 -5.82 5.68 4.11
N PHE A 31 -5.55 5.92 2.83
CA PHE A 31 -6.55 6.41 1.87
C PHE A 31 -7.47 5.29 1.34
N THR A 32 -7.13 4.02 1.54
CA THR A 32 -8.00 2.88 1.23
C THR A 32 -9.06 2.61 2.30
N ASP A 33 -8.92 3.13 3.52
CA ASP A 33 -9.87 2.86 4.61
C ASP A 33 -10.98 3.92 4.72
N VAL A 34 -10.89 5.02 3.97
CA VAL A 34 -11.93 6.05 3.97
C VAL A 34 -13.05 5.61 3.02
N GLU A 35 -14.10 5.07 3.62
CA GLU A 35 -15.38 4.84 2.94
C GLU A 35 -16.10 6.19 2.74
N PRO A 36 -16.30 6.65 1.50
CA PRO A 36 -17.10 7.83 1.26
C PRO A 36 -18.57 7.54 1.57
N MET A 37 -19.32 8.55 1.99
CA MET A 37 -20.77 8.40 2.13
C MET A 37 -21.41 8.22 0.74
N TRP A 38 -22.49 7.45 0.70
CA TRP A 38 -23.24 7.12 -0.51
C TRP A 38 -24.69 7.55 -0.36
N HIS A 39 -25.32 7.92 -1.47
CA HIS A 39 -26.71 8.32 -1.53
C HIS A 39 -27.43 7.68 -2.72
N CYS A 40 -28.73 7.52 -2.57
CA CYS A 40 -29.62 7.09 -3.65
C CYS A 40 -29.78 8.24 -4.66
N LYS A 41 -29.66 7.93 -5.95
CA LYS A 41 -29.90 8.92 -7.03
C LYS A 41 -31.37 9.32 -7.12
N ASN A 42 -32.26 8.35 -6.89
CA ASN A 42 -33.70 8.54 -6.95
C ASN A 42 -34.32 8.26 -5.57
N PRO A 43 -34.94 9.26 -4.92
CA PRO A 43 -35.60 9.07 -3.62
C PRO A 43 -36.92 8.29 -3.72
N GLU A 44 -37.49 8.15 -4.93
CA GLU A 44 -38.69 7.34 -5.18
C GLU A 44 -38.40 5.83 -5.19
N ASP A 45 -37.12 5.46 -5.25
CA ASP A 45 -36.67 4.07 -5.25
C ASP A 45 -36.65 3.54 -3.81
N THR A 46 -37.76 2.97 -3.38
CA THR A 46 -37.93 2.45 -2.01
C THR A 46 -36.91 1.36 -1.70
N ILE A 47 -36.54 0.52 -2.67
CA ILE A 47 -35.52 -0.52 -2.51
C ILE A 47 -34.17 0.10 -2.11
N CYS A 48 -33.81 1.22 -2.73
CA CYS A 48 -32.57 1.92 -2.40
C CYS A 48 -32.62 2.54 -1.00
N SER A 49 -33.74 3.19 -0.68
CA SER A 49 -33.93 3.87 0.62
C SER A 49 -34.01 2.91 1.81
N PHE A 50 -34.47 1.67 1.60
CA PHE A 50 -34.55 0.64 2.65
C PHE A 50 -33.26 -0.18 2.81
N SER A 51 -32.31 -0.08 1.88
CA SER A 51 -31.07 -0.84 1.97
C SER A 51 -30.08 -0.20 2.94
N SER A 52 -29.42 -1.04 3.73
CA SER A 52 -28.33 -0.62 4.61
C SER A 52 -26.96 -0.56 3.91
N SER A 53 -26.82 -1.16 2.72
CA SER A 53 -25.55 -1.17 1.99
C SER A 53 -25.76 -1.07 0.46
N PRO A 54 -24.83 -0.43 -0.27
CA PRO A 54 -24.91 -0.28 -1.73
C PRO A 54 -24.71 -1.60 -2.49
N CYS A 55 -24.21 -2.65 -1.83
CA CYS A 55 -23.76 -3.89 -2.48
C CYS A 55 -24.88 -4.79 -2.99
N ASN A 56 -26.08 -4.65 -2.47
CA ASN A 56 -27.26 -5.38 -2.95
C ASN A 56 -28.09 -4.57 -3.95
N LEU A 57 -27.60 -3.39 -4.35
CA LEU A 57 -28.30 -2.50 -5.27
C LEU A 57 -27.74 -2.59 -6.67
N GLU A 58 -28.59 -2.27 -7.63
CA GLU A 58 -28.15 -2.06 -9.00
C GLU A 58 -27.23 -0.83 -9.10
N LYS A 59 -26.15 -0.93 -9.89
CA LYS A 59 -25.12 0.13 -10.00
C LYS A 59 -25.65 1.50 -10.42
N ASN A 60 -26.85 1.55 -11.00
CA ASN A 60 -27.47 2.79 -11.45
C ASN A 60 -28.36 3.47 -10.41
N SER A 61 -28.73 2.82 -9.31
CA SER A 61 -29.67 3.38 -8.33
C SER A 61 -28.99 4.25 -7.25
N TRP A 62 -27.68 4.13 -7.07
CA TRP A 62 -26.92 4.86 -6.06
C TRP A 62 -25.66 5.54 -6.62
N ALA A 63 -25.11 6.50 -5.89
CA ALA A 63 -23.85 7.18 -6.19
C ALA A 63 -23.09 7.53 -4.90
N TRP A 64 -21.77 7.65 -5.01
CA TRP A 64 -20.92 8.24 -3.98
C TRP A 64 -21.12 9.76 -3.92
N ASP A 65 -21.04 10.34 -2.72
CA ASP A 65 -21.06 11.81 -2.55
C ASP A 65 -19.77 12.47 -2.99
N SER A 66 -18.69 11.70 -2.90
CA SER A 66 -17.37 12.15 -3.28
C SER A 66 -17.05 11.77 -4.73
N PRO A 67 -16.19 12.56 -5.41
CA PRO A 67 -15.73 12.21 -6.74
C PRO A 67 -15.07 10.82 -6.74
N THR A 68 -15.26 10.05 -7.81
CA THR A 68 -14.72 8.68 -7.94
C THR A 68 -13.20 8.57 -7.75
N TYR A 69 -12.46 9.67 -7.87
CA TYR A 69 -11.00 9.70 -7.67
C TYR A 69 -10.56 10.05 -6.24
N SER A 70 -11.50 10.32 -5.32
CA SER A 70 -11.15 10.71 -3.95
C SER A 70 -10.68 9.54 -3.10
N SER A 71 -11.14 8.32 -3.41
CA SER A 71 -10.76 7.11 -2.68
C SER A 71 -10.67 5.90 -3.59
N VAL A 72 -9.68 5.05 -3.30
CA VAL A 72 -9.45 3.77 -3.99
C VAL A 72 -10.66 2.84 -3.86
N VAL A 73 -11.41 2.94 -2.74
CA VAL A 73 -12.64 2.16 -2.53
C VAL A 73 -13.70 2.49 -3.58
N SER A 74 -13.90 3.77 -3.88
CA SER A 74 -14.92 4.22 -4.84
C SER A 74 -14.52 3.95 -6.30
N GLU A 75 -13.22 3.98 -6.61
CA GLU A 75 -12.70 3.74 -7.96
C GLU A 75 -12.82 2.26 -8.38
N TRP A 76 -12.59 1.35 -7.44
CA TRP A 76 -12.50 -0.09 -7.70
C TRP A 76 -13.65 -0.91 -7.10
N ASP A 77 -14.64 -0.26 -6.49
CA ASP A 77 -15.82 -0.90 -5.87
C ASP A 77 -15.43 -1.95 -4.80
N LEU A 78 -14.40 -1.63 -3.99
CA LEU A 78 -13.86 -2.57 -2.99
C LEU A 78 -14.84 -2.83 -1.84
N GLN A 79 -15.82 -1.96 -1.62
CA GLN A 79 -16.80 -2.08 -0.54
C GLN A 79 -17.65 -3.35 -0.66
N CYS A 80 -17.94 -3.77 -1.89
CA CYS A 80 -18.74 -4.95 -2.18
C CYS A 80 -17.89 -6.17 -2.54
N SER A 81 -16.57 -5.99 -2.54
CA SER A 81 -15.60 -7.03 -2.81
C SER A 81 -15.23 -7.78 -1.53
N ALA A 82 -14.56 -8.92 -1.67
CA ALA A 82 -14.12 -9.69 -0.51
C ALA A 82 -13.18 -8.85 0.37
N PRO A 83 -13.36 -8.83 1.71
CA PRO A 83 -12.54 -8.04 2.63
C PRO A 83 -11.06 -8.43 2.59
N ALA A 84 -10.74 -9.61 2.05
CA ALA A 84 -9.37 -10.07 1.82
C ALA A 84 -8.63 -9.31 0.71
N LEU A 85 -9.34 -8.59 -0.18
CA LEU A 85 -8.75 -7.82 -1.28
C LEU A 85 -8.18 -6.47 -0.81
N VAL A 86 -8.77 -5.88 0.23
CA VAL A 86 -8.36 -4.59 0.81
C VAL A 86 -6.89 -4.61 1.30
N PRO A 87 -6.41 -5.62 2.05
CA PRO A 87 -5.02 -5.66 2.52
C PRO A 87 -4.01 -6.22 1.50
N LEU A 88 -4.42 -6.54 0.27
CA LEU A 88 -3.49 -7.11 -0.72
C LEU A 88 -2.28 -6.22 -1.02
N PRO A 89 -2.43 -4.90 -1.24
CA PRO A 89 -1.28 -4.03 -1.48
C PRO A 89 -0.28 -4.02 -0.31
N ALA A 90 -0.79 -4.01 0.94
CA ALA A 90 0.04 -4.07 2.14
C ALA A 90 0.78 -5.40 2.28
N SER A 91 0.11 -6.53 2.03
CA SER A 91 0.75 -7.85 2.10
C SER A 91 1.82 -8.05 1.02
N ALA A 92 1.59 -7.57 -0.21
CA ALA A 92 2.59 -7.59 -1.28
C ALA A 92 3.84 -6.77 -0.90
N PHE A 93 3.65 -5.63 -0.23
CA PHE A 93 4.76 -4.83 0.28
C PHE A 93 5.61 -5.61 1.30
N PHE A 94 5.00 -6.16 2.35
CA PHE A 94 5.74 -6.93 3.36
C PHE A 94 6.42 -8.17 2.77
N MET A 95 5.79 -8.84 1.81
CA MET A 95 6.40 -9.95 1.09
C MET A 95 7.63 -9.50 0.29
N GLY A 96 7.55 -8.34 -0.38
CA GLY A 96 8.70 -7.71 -1.05
C GLY A 96 9.84 -7.38 -0.09
N CYS A 97 9.54 -6.83 1.09
CA CYS A 97 10.54 -6.56 2.12
C CYS A 97 11.23 -7.83 2.63
N LEU A 98 10.47 -8.90 2.85
CA LEU A 98 11.01 -10.20 3.26
C LEU A 98 11.98 -10.75 2.22
N ILE A 99 11.55 -10.80 0.95
CA ILE A 99 12.38 -11.32 -0.15
C ILE A 99 13.63 -10.44 -0.34
N GLY A 100 13.45 -9.12 -0.39
CA GLY A 100 14.54 -8.17 -0.55
C GLY A 100 15.57 -8.26 0.59
N GLY A 101 15.12 -8.35 1.84
CA GLY A 101 15.97 -8.52 3.00
C GLY A 101 16.77 -9.82 2.97
N LEU A 102 16.14 -10.94 2.59
CA LEU A 102 16.82 -12.23 2.42
C LEU A 102 17.86 -12.19 1.29
N LEU A 103 17.54 -11.58 0.15
CA LEU A 103 18.49 -11.47 -0.97
C LEU A 103 19.69 -10.57 -0.62
N VAL A 104 19.46 -9.41 -0.02
CA VAL A 104 20.54 -8.48 0.34
C VAL A 104 21.40 -9.07 1.46
N SER A 105 20.82 -9.72 2.47
CA SER A 105 21.59 -10.36 3.55
C SER A 105 22.45 -11.51 3.01
N THR A 106 21.90 -12.39 2.19
CA THR A 106 22.66 -13.50 1.58
C THR A 106 23.76 -13.00 0.65
N LEU A 107 23.50 -11.98 -0.15
CA LEU A 107 24.52 -11.32 -0.98
C LEU A 107 25.58 -10.62 -0.13
N ALA A 108 25.21 -9.96 0.97
CA ALA A 108 26.15 -9.32 1.86
C ALA A 108 27.09 -10.35 2.53
N ASP A 109 26.54 -11.47 3.00
CA ASP A 109 27.32 -12.57 3.57
C ASP A 109 28.26 -13.23 2.54
N SER A 110 27.80 -13.39 1.30
CA SER A 110 28.59 -13.98 0.21
C SER A 110 29.70 -13.05 -0.31
N ILE A 111 29.39 -11.76 -0.50
CA ILE A 111 30.31 -10.77 -1.10
C ILE A 111 31.31 -10.21 -0.08
N PHE A 112 30.86 -9.88 1.14
CA PHE A 112 31.73 -9.27 2.14
C PHE A 112 32.41 -10.29 3.05
N GLY A 113 31.84 -11.49 3.18
CA GLY A 113 32.41 -12.59 3.94
C GLY A 113 32.56 -12.29 5.44
N ARG A 114 32.52 -13.35 6.25
CA ARG A 114 32.69 -13.32 7.73
C ARG A 114 34.12 -12.90 8.19
N LYS A 115 34.87 -12.11 7.42
CA LYS A 115 36.27 -11.75 7.68
C LYS A 115 36.59 -10.25 7.68
N ARG A 116 35.63 -9.34 7.51
CA ARG A 116 35.91 -7.88 7.46
C ARG A 116 35.09 -7.01 8.42
N TRP A 117 34.65 -7.54 9.56
CA TRP A 117 33.97 -6.72 10.58
C TRP A 117 34.78 -6.48 11.87
N LEU A 118 35.91 -7.18 12.10
CA LEU A 118 36.60 -7.12 13.40
C LEU A 118 37.99 -6.47 13.42
N PHE A 119 38.49 -5.86 12.33
CA PHE A 119 39.67 -4.99 12.43
C PHE A 119 39.68 -3.89 11.36
N THR A 120 39.15 -2.72 11.71
CA THR A 120 39.80 -1.40 11.66
C THR A 120 38.91 -0.41 12.42
#